data_AF-A0A2N2IGD9-F1
#
_entry.id   AF-A0A2N2IGD9-F1
#
_cell.length_a   1.000
_cell.length_b   1.000
_cell.length_c   1.000
_cell.angle_alpha   90.00
_cell.angle_beta   90.00
_cell.angle_gamma   90.00
#
_symmetry.space_group_name_H-M   'P 1'
#
loop_
_entity.id
_entity.type
_entity.pdbx_description
1 polymer ?
#
loop_
_entity_poly.entity_id
_entity_poly.type
_entity_poly.pdbx_seq_one_letter_code
_entity_poly.pdbx_strand_id
1 'polypeptide(L)'
;GVLQVPAIAAELAANDLPNSAVFRRLDPLKGEALAYLYVSGGDAARAAIRRLWSLQAKARLDIGGEDLEHMGLRPSAVFATILEKVRSAHMDGAVGGREEQLRMARDLAAEHDEEGSG
;
A
#
# COMPACT_ATOMS: atom_id res chain seq x y z
N GLY A 1 13.29 -11.71 0.87
CA GLY A 1 14.51 -12.31 1.47
C GLY A 1 15.75 -11.74 0.80
N VAL A 2 16.96 -11.92 1.36
CA VAL A 2 18.22 -11.32 0.84
C VAL A 2 18.46 -11.61 -0.65
N LEU A 3 18.05 -12.79 -1.14
CA LEU A 3 18.16 -13.20 -2.54
C LEU A 3 17.42 -12.28 -3.54
N GLN A 4 16.43 -11.51 -3.09
CA GLN A 4 15.66 -10.62 -3.96
C GLN A 4 16.28 -9.22 -4.11
N VAL A 5 17.31 -8.90 -3.32
CA VAL A 5 17.85 -7.54 -3.22
C VAL A 5 18.40 -6.99 -4.55
N PRO A 6 19.16 -7.74 -5.37
CA PRO A 6 19.63 -7.21 -6.65
C PRO A 6 18.50 -6.84 -7.61
N ALA A 7 17.45 -7.67 -7.68
CA ALA A 7 16.29 -7.39 -8.53
C ALA A 7 15.50 -6.17 -8.03
N ILE A 8 15.34 -6.04 -6.71
CA ILE A 8 14.69 -4.89 -6.09
C ILE A 8 15.48 -3.60 -6.35
N ALA A 9 16.82 -3.65 -6.23
CA ALA A 9 17.67 -2.49 -6.51
C ALA A 9 17.57 -2.05 -7.97
N ALA A 10 17.58 -3.00 -8.91
CA ALA A 10 17.41 -2.70 -10.34
C ALA A 10 16.04 -2.08 -10.65
N GLU A 11 14.97 -2.62 -10.06
CA GLU A 11 13.61 -2.12 -10.19
C GLU A 11 13.47 -0.66 -9.69
N LEU A 12 14.03 -0.38 -8.50
CA LEU A 12 14.02 0.96 -7.90
C LEU A 12 14.88 1.97 -8.68
N ALA A 13 15.95 1.53 -9.32
CA ALA A 13 16.80 2.38 -10.13
C ALA A 13 16.16 2.71 -11.49
N ALA A 14 15.37 1.79 -12.05
CA ALA A 14 14.76 1.92 -13.37
C ALA A 14 13.44 2.69 -13.36
N ASN A 15 12.73 2.74 -12.24
CA ASN A 15 11.36 3.27 -12.17
C ASN A 15 11.19 4.22 -10.98
N ASP A 16 10.47 5.32 -11.19
CA ASP A 16 9.91 6.07 -10.07
C ASP A 16 8.60 5.41 -9.63
N LEU A 17 8.69 4.62 -8.55
CA LEU A 17 7.55 3.86 -8.04
C LEU A 17 6.64 4.75 -7.17
N PRO A 18 5.31 4.52 -7.18
CA PRO A 18 4.40 5.13 -6.22
C PRO A 18 4.72 4.67 -4.77
N ASN A 19 4.24 5.42 -3.78
CA ASN A 19 4.51 5.16 -2.35
C ASN A 19 4.04 3.76 -1.96
N SER A 20 2.84 3.39 -2.40
CA SER A 20 2.22 2.10 -2.16
C SER A 20 3.07 0.94 -2.70
N ALA A 21 3.65 1.09 -3.90
CA ALA A 21 4.53 0.10 -4.51
C ALA A 21 5.86 -0.04 -3.77
N VAL A 22 6.49 1.10 -3.40
CA VAL A 22 7.72 1.08 -2.58
C VAL A 22 7.47 0.35 -1.25
N PHE A 23 6.36 0.67 -0.57
CA PHE A 23 6.02 0.02 0.69
C PHE A 23 5.79 -1.47 0.52
N ARG A 24 4.93 -1.90 -0.42
CA ARG A 24 4.65 -3.32 -0.67
C ARG A 24 5.91 -4.12 -1.01
N ARG A 25 6.88 -3.47 -1.67
CA ARG A 25 8.13 -4.11 -2.07
C ARG A 25 9.11 -4.26 -0.91
N LEU A 26 9.21 -3.26 -0.05
CA LEU A 26 10.24 -3.16 0.97
C LEU A 26 9.79 -3.58 2.37
N ASP A 27 8.51 -3.40 2.72
CA ASP A 27 7.94 -3.77 4.03
C ASP A 27 8.15 -5.26 4.39
N PRO A 28 8.07 -6.22 3.44
CA PRO A 28 8.35 -7.63 3.75
C PRO A 28 9.84 -7.94 4.01
N LEU A 29 10.75 -7.01 3.74
CA LEU A 29 12.19 -7.23 3.94
C LEU A 29 12.56 -7.06 5.42
N LYS A 30 13.20 -8.09 5.97
CA LYS A 30 13.75 -8.06 7.35
C LYS A 30 15.06 -7.27 7.40
N GLY A 31 15.46 -6.83 8.60
CA GLY A 31 16.57 -5.90 8.84
C GLY A 31 17.86 -6.20 8.06
N GLU A 32 18.30 -7.45 7.98
CA GLU A 32 19.50 -7.83 7.20
C GLU A 32 19.34 -7.57 5.70
N ALA A 33 18.17 -7.85 5.12
CA ALA A 33 17.90 -7.61 3.71
C ALA A 33 17.78 -6.12 3.39
N LEU A 34 17.19 -5.33 4.30
CA LEU A 34 17.16 -3.86 4.18
C LEU A 34 18.56 -3.25 4.31
N ALA A 35 19.37 -3.73 5.26
CA ALA A 35 20.76 -3.29 5.42
C ALA A 35 21.60 -3.62 4.18
N TYR A 36 21.47 -4.85 3.65
CA TYR A 36 22.13 -5.24 2.41
C TYR A 36 21.72 -4.33 1.25
N LEU A 37 20.41 -4.12 1.06
CA LEU A 37 19.88 -3.23 0.02
C LEU A 37 20.37 -1.77 0.18
N TYR A 38 20.48 -1.26 1.40
CA TYR A 38 20.96 0.09 1.67
C TYR A 38 22.43 0.28 1.26
N VAL A 39 23.27 -0.73 1.51
CA VAL A 39 24.70 -0.70 1.20
C VAL A 39 24.94 -0.96 -0.29
N SER A 40 24.27 -1.95 -0.88
CA SER A 40 24.55 -2.43 -2.24
C SER A 40 23.70 -1.78 -3.33
N GLY A 41 22.54 -1.19 -2.99
CA GLY A 41 21.52 -0.76 -3.96
C GLY A 41 21.64 0.67 -4.50
N GLY A 42 22.69 1.40 -4.12
CA GLY A 42 22.93 2.77 -4.59
C GLY A 42 21.91 3.80 -4.07
N ASP A 43 21.86 4.97 -4.71
CA ASP A 43 21.08 6.11 -4.21
C ASP A 43 19.56 5.92 -4.30
N ALA A 44 19.09 5.26 -5.35
CA ALA A 44 17.66 4.95 -5.52
C ALA A 44 17.16 4.05 -4.38
N ALA A 45 17.92 3.00 -4.02
CA ALA A 45 17.60 2.14 -2.89
C ALA A 45 17.62 2.90 -1.55
N ARG A 46 18.64 3.73 -1.31
CA ARG A 46 18.72 4.56 -0.10
C ARG A 46 17.54 5.54 0.00
N ALA A 47 17.13 6.14 -1.12
CA ALA A 47 15.96 7.01 -1.17
C ALA A 47 14.66 6.25 -0.88
N ALA A 48 14.49 5.08 -1.47
CA ALA A 48 13.33 4.22 -1.24
C ALA A 48 13.22 3.74 0.22
N ILE A 49 14.34 3.41 0.88
CA ILE A 49 14.36 3.03 2.30
C ILE A 49 13.98 4.22 3.20
N ARG A 50 14.49 5.43 2.93
CA ARG A 50 14.05 6.64 3.66
C ARG A 50 12.56 6.89 3.47
N ARG A 51 12.07 6.70 2.24
CA ARG A 51 10.65 6.82 1.90
C ARG A 51 9.81 5.80 2.67
N LEU A 52 10.22 4.54 2.73
CA LEU A 52 9.56 3.49 3.52
C LEU A 52 9.33 3.93 4.97
N TRP A 53 10.35 4.46 5.65
CA TRP A 53 10.21 4.91 7.04
C TRP A 53 9.21 6.07 7.18
N SER A 54 9.19 7.02 6.23
CA SER A 54 8.19 8.09 6.23
C SER A 54 6.76 7.59 5.98
N LEU A 55 6.61 6.46 5.30
CA LEU A 55 5.32 5.88 4.94
C LEU A 55 4.72 5.01 6.04
N GLN A 56 5.50 4.52 7.00
CA GLN A 56 4.96 3.71 8.11
C GLN A 56 3.85 4.43 8.88
N ALA A 57 3.96 5.74 9.07
CA ALA A 57 2.91 6.55 9.69
C ALA A 57 1.64 6.66 8.82
N LYS A 58 1.81 6.68 7.49
CA LYS A 58 0.71 6.75 6.51
C LYS A 58 0.12 5.39 6.14
N ALA A 59 0.69 4.30 6.65
CA ALA A 59 0.17 2.97 6.38
C ALA A 59 -1.16 2.73 7.09
N ARG A 60 -1.47 3.46 8.18
CA ARG A 60 -2.71 3.29 8.95
C ARG A 60 -3.84 4.09 8.30
N LEU A 61 -4.98 3.43 8.08
CA LEU A 61 -6.22 4.09 7.68
C LEU A 61 -6.96 4.66 8.89
N ASP A 62 -7.79 5.67 8.63
CA ASP A 62 -8.75 6.21 9.59
C ASP A 62 -10.08 5.44 9.57
N ILE A 63 -10.21 4.47 8.66
CA ILE A 63 -11.36 3.59 8.50
C ILE A 63 -10.99 2.12 8.70
N GLY A 64 -11.96 1.31 9.09
CA GLY A 64 -11.82 -0.13 9.25
C GLY A 64 -12.99 -0.93 8.68
N GLY A 65 -12.98 -2.25 8.88
CA GLY A 65 -14.07 -3.12 8.43
C GLY A 65 -15.43 -2.75 9.02
N GLU A 66 -15.46 -2.33 10.28
CA GLU A 66 -16.68 -1.85 10.96
C GLU A 66 -17.32 -0.65 10.24
N ASP A 67 -16.51 0.24 9.66
CA ASP A 67 -17.04 1.35 8.88
C ASP A 67 -17.73 0.86 7.60
N LEU A 68 -17.18 -0.18 6.96
CA LEU A 68 -17.79 -0.83 5.80
C LEU A 68 -19.12 -1.50 6.16
N GLU A 69 -19.20 -2.15 7.34
CA GLU A 69 -20.44 -2.74 7.85
C GLU A 69 -21.51 -1.67 8.08
N HIS A 70 -21.15 -0.55 8.70
CA HIS A 70 -22.06 0.58 8.92
C HIS A 70 -22.54 1.24 7.61
N MET A 71 -21.79 1.07 6.52
CA MET A 71 -22.22 1.50 5.18
C MET A 71 -23.23 0.52 4.54
N GLY A 72 -23.59 -0.57 5.21
CA GLY A 72 -24.54 -1.57 4.75
C GLY A 72 -23.89 -2.76 4.02
N LEU A 73 -22.55 -2.84 4.01
CA LEU A 73 -21.84 -3.92 3.34
C LEU A 73 -21.80 -5.17 4.23
N ARG A 74 -21.97 -6.34 3.63
CA ARG A 74 -21.85 -7.61 4.36
C ARG A 74 -20.37 -8.00 4.48
N PRO A 75 -19.89 -8.39 5.69
CA PRO A 75 -18.52 -8.85 5.88
C PRO A 75 -18.16 -9.95 4.88
N SER A 76 -17.10 -9.73 4.12
CA SER A 76 -16.64 -10.66 3.10
C SER A 76 -15.16 -10.46 2.78
N ALA A 77 -14.57 -11.38 2.01
CA ALA A 77 -13.19 -11.26 1.53
C ALA A 77 -12.94 -9.95 0.75
N VAL A 78 -14.00 -9.33 0.20
CA VAL A 78 -13.94 -8.07 -0.53
C VAL A 78 -13.51 -6.90 0.36
N PHE A 79 -13.77 -6.96 1.68
CA PHE A 79 -13.37 -5.89 2.60
C PHE A 79 -11.86 -5.67 2.63
N ALA A 80 -11.09 -6.77 2.66
CA ALA A 80 -9.64 -6.70 2.63
C ALA A 80 -9.16 -6.04 1.33
N THR A 81 -9.78 -6.37 0.20
CA THR A 81 -9.48 -5.77 -1.11
C THR A 81 -9.79 -4.28 -1.13
N ILE A 82 -10.97 -3.87 -0.63
CA ILE A 82 -11.37 -2.46 -0.57
C ILE A 82 -10.39 -1.67 0.32
N LEU A 83 -10.15 -2.13 1.54
CA LEU A 83 -9.25 -1.44 2.47
C LEU A 83 -7.81 -1.38 1.94
N GLU A 84 -7.35 -2.38 1.20
CA GLU A 84 -6.02 -2.35 0.59
C GLU A 84 -5.92 -1.36 -0.58
N LYS A 85 -6.98 -1.24 -1.38
CA LYS A 85 -7.07 -0.20 -2.43
C LYS A 85 -7.08 1.20 -1.81
N VAL A 86 -7.87 1.41 -0.76
CA VAL A 86 -7.91 2.70 -0.03
C VAL A 86 -6.56 3.01 0.62
N ARG A 87 -5.90 2.01 1.23
CA ARG A 87 -4.55 2.17 1.79
C ARG A 87 -3.55 2.59 0.73
N SER A 88 -3.56 1.93 -0.44
CA SER A 88 -2.66 2.28 -1.54
C SER A 88 -2.88 3.73 -1.99
N ALA A 89 -4.13 4.12 -2.22
CA ALA A 89 -4.49 5.50 -2.59
C ALA A 89 -4.10 6.52 -1.50
N HIS A 90 -4.26 6.18 -0.22
CA HIS A 90 -3.88 7.05 0.89
C HIS A 90 -2.37 7.26 0.94
N MET A 91 -1.60 6.17 0.81
CA MET A 91 -0.16 6.23 0.76
C MET A 91 0.34 7.04 -0.43
N ASP A 92 -0.31 6.92 -1.57
CA ASP A 92 0.02 7.66 -2.80
C ASP A 92 -0.47 9.12 -2.77
N GLY A 93 -1.22 9.53 -1.75
CA GLY A 93 -1.73 10.89 -1.58
C GLY A 93 -2.98 11.21 -2.40
N ALA A 94 -3.64 10.19 -2.98
CA ALA A 94 -4.88 10.34 -3.74
C ALA A 94 -6.12 10.47 -2.84
N VAL A 95 -6.07 9.94 -1.62
CA VAL A 95 -7.09 10.16 -0.59
C VAL A 95 -6.44 10.59 0.72
N GLY A 96 -7.06 11.57 1.37
CA GLY A 96 -6.65 12.14 2.63
C GLY A 96 -7.29 11.44 3.82
N GLY A 97 -7.88 12.22 4.72
CA GLY A 97 -8.45 11.73 5.96
C GLY A 97 -9.74 10.91 5.78
N ARG A 98 -10.29 10.51 6.92
CA ARG A 98 -11.48 9.65 7.05
C ARG A 98 -12.58 9.84 6.00
N GLU A 99 -13.08 11.05 5.77
CA GLU A 99 -14.20 11.29 4.84
C GLU A 99 -13.88 10.89 3.39
N GLU A 100 -12.66 11.18 2.92
CA GLU A 100 -12.24 10.81 1.57
C GLU A 100 -12.01 9.30 1.44
N GLN A 101 -11.50 8.68 2.50
CA GLN A 101 -11.33 7.23 2.58
C GLN A 101 -12.69 6.51 2.55
N LEU A 102 -13.68 6.99 3.32
CA LEU A 102 -15.05 6.45 3.31
C LEU A 102 -15.72 6.59 1.95
N ARG A 103 -15.54 7.75 1.29
CA ARG A 103 -16.08 7.98 -0.05
C ARG A 103 -15.52 6.95 -1.04
N MET A 104 -14.19 6.82 -1.11
CA MET A 104 -13.54 5.86 -2.00
C MET A 104 -13.94 4.41 -1.68
N ALA A 105 -14.05 4.06 -0.39
CA ALA A 105 -14.50 2.73 0.00
C ALA A 105 -15.93 2.41 -0.48
N ARG A 106 -16.80 3.43 -0.51
CA ARG A 106 -18.19 3.32 -0.98
C ARG A 106 -18.25 3.09 -2.49
N ASP A 107 -17.45 3.85 -3.23
CA ASP A 107 -17.36 3.74 -4.70
C ASP A 107 -16.85 2.34 -5.10
N LEU A 108 -15.77 1.87 -4.45
CA LEU A 108 -15.21 0.54 -4.68
C LEU A 108 -16.17 -0.60 -4.31
N ALA A 109 -17.03 -0.39 -3.31
CA ALA A 109 -18.01 -1.40 -2.93
C ALA A 109 -19.14 -1.50 -3.96
N ALA A 110 -19.62 -0.36 -4.47
CA ALA A 110 -20.63 -0.33 -5.52
C ALA A 110 -20.15 -1.04 -6.80
N GLU A 111 -18.89 -0.81 -7.21
CA GLU A 111 -18.27 -1.50 -8.35
C GLU A 111 -18.30 -3.04 -8.19
N HIS A 112 -18.03 -3.55 -6.98
CA HIS A 112 -18.00 -4.99 -6.72
C HIS A 112 -19.39 -5.66 -6.72
N ASP A 113 -20.44 -4.94 -6.31
CA ASP A 113 -21.81 -5.48 -6.33
C ASP A 113 -22.35 -5.60 -7.77
N GLU A 114 -21.91 -4.71 -8.68
CA GLU A 114 -22.25 -4.76 -10.10
C GLU A 114 -21.57 -5.94 -10.82
N GLU A 115 -20.30 -6.22 -10.50
CA GLU A 115 -19.54 -7.35 -11.08
C GLU A 115 -20.02 -8.72 -10.59
N GLY A 116 -20.57 -8.83 -9.38
CA GLY A 116 -21.11 -10.07 -8.82
C GLY A 116 -22.52 -10.44 -9.29
N SER A 117 -23.18 -9.54 -10.04
CA SER A 117 -24.53 -9.74 -10.58
C SER A 117 -24.55 -10.14 -12.06
N GLY A 118 -23.37 -10.42 -12.65
CA GLY A 118 -23.17 -10.83 -14.05
C GLY A 118 -22.89 -12.31 -14.25
#